data_AF-A0A0T5XF71-F1
#
_entry.id   AF-A0A0T5XF71-F1
#
_cell.length_a   1.000
_cell.length_b   1.000
_cell.length_c   1.000
_cell.angle_alpha   90.00
_cell.angle_beta   90.00
_cell.angle_gamma   90.00
#
_symmetry.space_group_name_H-M   'P 1'
#
loop_
_entity.id
_entity.type
_entity.pdbx_description
1 polymer ?
#
loop_
_entity_poly.entity_id
_entity_poly.type
_entity_poly.pdbx_seq_one_letter_code
_entity_poly.pdbx_strand_id
1 'polypeptide(L)'
;MIGEDFFELLKKITKLQATDYVKAELTAQEEAFALLLLGSFIGLPAPSAGLVIQLLPHLGPELELLERRVAESDDLFAQVAGVLKI
;
A
#
# COMPACT_ATOMS: atom_id res chain seq x y z
N MET A 1 -31.97 -29.94 -3.88
CA MET A 1 -30.90 -29.57 -2.93
C MET A 1 -29.53 -29.47 -3.59
N ILE A 2 -29.09 -30.41 -4.44
CA ILE A 2 -27.75 -30.35 -5.11
C ILE A 2 -27.63 -29.24 -6.18
N GLY A 3 -28.72 -28.86 -6.84
CA GLY A 3 -28.69 -27.88 -7.94
C GLY A 3 -28.51 -26.42 -7.51
N GLU A 4 -28.98 -26.04 -6.32
CA GLU A 4 -28.86 -24.66 -5.80
C GLU A 4 -27.44 -24.37 -5.31
N ASP A 5 -26.83 -25.30 -4.56
CA ASP A 5 -25.45 -25.17 -4.10
C ASP A 5 -24.46 -25.08 -5.27
N PHE A 6 -24.70 -25.81 -6.35
CA PHE A 6 -23.88 -25.73 -7.56
C PHE A 6 -23.96 -24.36 -8.23
N PHE A 7 -25.16 -23.77 -8.30
CA PHE A 7 -25.38 -22.46 -8.91
C PHE A 7 -24.75 -21.33 -8.10
N GLU A 8 -24.82 -21.42 -6.76
CA GLU A 8 -24.16 -20.47 -5.88
C GLU A 8 -22.64 -20.60 -5.94
N LEU A 9 -22.11 -21.81 -6.05
CA LEU A 9 -20.67 -22.03 -6.20
C LEU A 9 -20.15 -21.47 -7.53
N LEU A 10 -20.88 -21.67 -8.63
CA LEU A 10 -20.56 -21.04 -9.92
C LEU A 10 -20.57 -19.52 -9.84
N LYS A 11 -21.64 -18.90 -9.30
CA LYS A 11 -21.70 -17.44 -9.10
C LYS A 11 -20.52 -16.93 -8.27
N LYS A 12 -20.14 -17.65 -7.22
CA LYS A 12 -19.02 -17.28 -6.36
C LYS A 12 -17.70 -17.29 -7.14
N ILE A 13 -17.46 -18.32 -7.95
CA ILE A 13 -16.26 -18.42 -8.80
C ILE A 13 -16.22 -17.31 -9.83
N THR A 14 -17.31 -17.05 -10.56
CA THR A 14 -17.34 -15.99 -11.57
C THR A 14 -17.13 -14.61 -10.93
N LYS A 15 -17.70 -14.38 -9.75
CA LYS A 15 -17.54 -13.13 -9.00
C LYS A 15 -16.12 -12.95 -8.47
N LEU A 16 -15.50 -14.03 -7.96
CA LEU A 16 -14.10 -14.01 -7.53
C LEU A 16 -13.19 -13.62 -8.71
N GLN A 17 -13.28 -14.36 -9.82
CA GLN A 17 -12.49 -14.11 -11.03
C GLN A 17 -12.68 -12.69 -11.58
N ALA A 18 -13.91 -12.15 -11.55
CA ALA A 18 -14.20 -10.81 -12.02
C ALA A 18 -13.56 -9.71 -11.14
N THR A 19 -13.34 -9.96 -9.84
CA THR A 19 -12.72 -9.00 -8.93
C THR A 19 -11.22 -9.15 -8.77
N ASP A 20 -10.66 -10.32 -9.12
CA ASP A 20 -9.25 -10.62 -8.90
C ASP A 20 -8.32 -9.73 -9.74
N TYR A 21 -8.73 -9.37 -10.96
CA TYR A 21 -7.98 -8.43 -11.80
C TYR A 21 -7.87 -7.04 -11.17
N VAL A 22 -8.98 -6.51 -10.63
CA VAL A 22 -9.01 -5.20 -9.96
C VAL A 22 -8.17 -5.19 -8.69
N LYS A 23 -8.15 -6.31 -7.95
CA LYS A 23 -7.28 -6.46 -6.77
C LYS A 23 -5.79 -6.49 -7.15
N ALA A 24 -5.44 -7.17 -8.24
CA ALA A 24 -4.06 -7.20 -8.71
C ALA A 24 -3.57 -5.81 -9.15
N GLU A 25 -4.44 -5.06 -9.84
CA GLU A 25 -4.16 -3.66 -10.23
C GLU A 25 -3.95 -2.77 -9.00
N LEU A 26 -4.81 -2.92 -7.98
CA LEU A 26 -4.69 -2.21 -6.71
C LEU A 26 -3.32 -2.44 -6.06
N THR A 27 -2.92 -3.71 -5.93
CA THR A 27 -1.62 -4.07 -5.37
C THR A 27 -0.46 -3.50 -6.19
N ALA A 28 -0.55 -3.54 -7.52
CA ALA A 28 0.48 -2.95 -8.38
C ALA A 28 0.60 -1.43 -8.20
N GLN A 29 -0.52 -0.73 -7.98
CA GLN A 29 -0.53 0.70 -7.65
C GLN A 29 0.12 1.00 -6.29
N GLU A 30 -0.18 0.20 -5.26
CA GLU A 30 0.41 0.33 -3.93
C GLU A 30 1.94 0.14 -3.97
N GLU A 31 2.42 -0.88 -4.70
CA GLU A 31 3.85 -1.14 -4.92
C GLU A 31 4.55 0.01 -5.68
N ALA A 32 3.91 0.53 -6.74
CA ALA A 32 4.43 1.66 -7.49
C ALA A 32 4.55 2.90 -6.60
N PHE A 33 3.58 3.16 -5.74
CA PHE A 33 3.66 4.26 -4.78
C PHE A 33 4.79 4.07 -3.76
N ALA A 34 4.95 2.86 -3.21
CA ALA A 34 6.02 2.57 -2.27
C ALA A 34 7.41 2.84 -2.88
N LEU A 35 7.61 2.46 -4.16
CA LEU A 35 8.83 2.76 -4.91
C LEU A 35 9.02 4.27 -5.14
N LEU A 36 7.94 4.98 -5.47
CA LEU A 36 7.96 6.43 -5.68
C LEU A 36 8.26 7.21 -4.39
N LEU A 37 7.66 6.80 -3.27
CA LEU A 37 7.89 7.37 -1.96
C LEU A 37 9.35 7.16 -1.51
N LEU A 38 9.84 5.92 -1.60
CA LEU A 38 11.25 5.59 -1.34
C LEU A 38 12.17 6.38 -2.26
N GLY A 39 11.83 6.46 -3.55
CA GLY A 39 12.51 7.26 -4.54
C GLY A 39 12.67 8.71 -4.12
N SER A 40 11.59 9.33 -3.61
CA SER A 40 11.63 10.71 -3.14
C SER A 40 12.60 10.93 -1.98
N PHE A 41 12.76 9.94 -1.08
CA PHE A 41 13.70 10.01 0.04
C PHE A 41 15.16 9.85 -0.37
N ILE A 42 15.44 9.24 -1.52
CA ILE A 42 16.79 9.11 -2.10
C ILE A 42 17.08 10.15 -3.20
N GLY A 43 16.20 11.13 -3.38
CA GLY A 43 16.39 12.25 -4.32
C GLY A 43 15.87 12.02 -5.74
N LEU A 44 15.06 10.99 -5.99
CA LEU A 44 14.28 10.90 -7.23
C LEU A 44 13.18 11.97 -7.23
N PRO A 45 12.89 12.58 -8.39
CA PRO A 45 11.86 13.62 -8.48
C PRO A 45 10.51 13.06 -8.00
N ALA A 46 9.82 13.86 -7.19
CA ALA A 46 8.51 13.49 -6.67
C ALA A 46 7.55 13.15 -7.83
N PRO A 47 6.63 12.18 -7.63
CA PRO A 47 5.65 11.83 -8.65
C PRO A 47 4.79 13.04 -9.01
N SER A 48 4.21 13.05 -10.21
CA SER A 48 3.28 14.11 -10.58
C SER A 48 2.10 14.14 -9.60
N ALA A 49 1.69 15.34 -9.17
CA ALA A 49 0.62 15.51 -8.18
C ALA A 49 -0.69 14.80 -8.58
N GLY A 50 -0.98 14.71 -9.87
CA GLY A 50 -2.14 13.98 -10.38
C GLY A 50 -2.07 12.47 -10.10
N LEU A 51 -0.88 11.87 -10.23
CA LEU A 51 -0.68 10.45 -9.92
C LEU A 51 -0.83 10.20 -8.41
N VAL A 52 -0.31 11.09 -7.57
CA VAL A 52 -0.44 10.99 -6.10
C VAL A 52 -1.91 11.00 -5.67
N ILE A 53 -2.74 11.88 -6.25
CA ILE A 53 -4.18 11.95 -5.94
C ILE A 53 -4.93 10.67 -6.35
N GLN A 54 -4.54 10.04 -7.46
CA GLN A 54 -5.13 8.78 -7.89
C GLN A 54 -4.74 7.61 -6.99
N LEU A 55 -3.55 7.68 -6.39
CA LEU A 55 -3.05 6.65 -5.47
C LEU A 55 -3.62 6.81 -4.05
N LEU A 56 -3.89 8.04 -3.60
CA LEU A 56 -4.35 8.38 -2.24
C LEU A 56 -5.42 7.43 -1.62
N PRO A 57 -6.50 7.03 -2.32
CA PRO A 57 -7.52 6.12 -1.78
C PRO A 57 -7.01 4.72 -1.45
N HIS A 58 -5.87 4.34 -2.04
CA HIS A 58 -5.24 3.03 -1.92
C HIS A 58 -4.13 3.00 -0.86
N LEU A 59 -3.76 4.16 -0.31
CA LEU A 59 -2.61 4.30 0.58
C LEU A 59 -2.97 4.37 2.06
N GLY A 60 -4.24 4.14 2.42
CA GLY A 60 -4.70 4.21 3.81
C GLY A 60 -3.83 3.37 4.78
N PRO A 61 -3.61 2.07 4.51
CA PRO A 61 -2.78 1.22 5.36
C PRO A 61 -1.32 1.69 5.49
N GLU A 62 -0.72 2.14 4.39
CA GLU A 62 0.68 2.59 4.32
C GLU A 62 0.88 3.92 5.03
N LEU A 63 -0.09 4.83 4.93
CA LEU A 63 -0.08 6.11 5.64
C LEU A 63 -0.22 5.89 7.15
N GLU A 64 -1.06 4.94 7.57
CA GLU A 64 -1.17 4.56 8.98
C GLU A 64 0.14 3.93 9.50
N LEU A 65 0.80 3.10 8.68
CA LEU A 65 2.11 2.54 9.01
C LEU A 65 3.19 3.62 9.11
N LEU A 66 3.19 4.60 8.20
CA LEU A 66 4.09 5.75 8.22
C LEU A 66 3.87 6.60 9.47
N GLU A 67 2.63 6.88 9.85
CA GLU A 67 2.30 7.62 11.06
C GLU A 67 2.87 6.93 12.30
N ARG A 68 2.67 5.60 12.42
CA ARG A 68 3.23 4.81 13.52
C ARG A 68 4.76 4.86 13.54
N ARG A 69 5.41 4.70 12.38
CA ARG A 69 6.88 4.80 12.27
C ARG A 69 7.42 6.19 12.61
N VAL A 70 6.68 7.25 12.29
CA VAL A 70 7.05 8.61 12.67
C VAL A 70 6.93 8.78 14.19
N ALA A 71 5.84 8.31 14.80
CA ALA A 71 5.66 8.34 16.25
C ALA A 71 6.75 7.53 16.99
N GLU A 72 7.23 6.44 16.40
CA GLU A 72 8.33 5.61 16.93
C GLU A 72 9.73 6.15 16.57
N SER A 73 9.85 7.08 15.60
CA SER A 73 11.14 7.61 15.12
C SER A 73 11.78 8.63 16.05
N ASP A 74 11.03 9.22 16.98
CA ASP A 74 11.59 10.12 18.00
C ASP A 74 12.72 9.44 18.80
N ASP A 75 12.69 8.11 18.93
CA ASP A 75 13.72 7.34 19.62
C ASP A 75 14.88 6.91 18.70
N LEU A 76 14.68 6.84 17.39
CA LEU A 76 15.70 6.40 16.43
C LEU A 76 16.82 7.43 16.25
N PHE A 77 16.49 8.70 16.13
CA PHE A 77 17.51 9.75 16.09
C PHE A 77 18.26 9.86 17.43
N ALA A 78 17.58 9.69 18.55
CA ALA A 78 18.19 9.66 19.88
C ALA A 78 19.12 8.45 20.07
N GLN A 79 18.73 7.27 19.60
CA GLN A 79 19.58 6.07 19.60
C GLN A 79 20.80 6.22 18.68
N VAL A 80 20.61 6.76 17.48
CA VAL A 80 21.71 7.02 16.53
C VAL A 80 22.66 8.10 17.08
N ALA A 81 22.14 9.17 17.67
CA ALA A 81 22.93 10.18 18.39
C ALA A 81 23.73 9.55 19.55
N GLY A 82 23.10 8.67 20.35
CA GLY A 82 23.75 7.92 21.40
C GLY A 82 24.88 6.99 20.91
N VAL A 83 24.68 6.32 19.77
CA VAL A 83 25.70 5.48 19.12
C VAL A 83 26.84 6.33 18.55
N LEU A 84 26.51 7.46 17.93
CA LEU A 84 27.47 8.37 17.30
C LEU A 84 28.15 9.31 18.32
N LYS A 85 27.70 9.33 19.58
CA LYS A 85 28.16 10.22 20.66
C LYS A 85 28.13 11.71 20.27
N ILE A 86 27.10 12.11 19.55
CA ILE A 86 26.82 13.52 19.17
C ILE A 86 25.46 13.94 19.71
#